data_AF-L1J015-F1
#
_entry.id   AF-L1J015-F1
#
_cell.length_a   1.000
_cell.length_b   1.000
_cell.length_c   1.000
_cell.angle_alpha   90.00
_cell.angle_beta   90.00
_cell.angle_gamma   90.00
#
_symmetry.space_group_name_H-M   'P 1'
#
loop_
_entity.id
_entity.type
_entity.pdbx_description
1 polymer ?
#
loop_
_entity_poly.entity_id
_entity_poly.type
_entity_poly.pdbx_seq_one_letter_code
_entity_poly.pdbx_strand_id
1 'polypeptide(L)'
;MRDKSSTRSLAGKKLKLIPYKRTRARGTSTEFLVEELTTDDGLLLSGGLLLEARSNWVRDLMSTGRSLLLRRIADRLGFIGLWSVFVSLLFAFSPDDWHVHEVLKVPEWPHELVGGFLSILLVFRTDQAYQRFWEGRERWADVAAHLRTMTRITVTAVEPRSQDAILSHLCAFPITLKQHLRGERSGSELEPIFDAFNPNEVEDGDEDGSHNIQNILGANNMPLTLLTSLSSQAVFMAEGSKRRRYMSISSQIKVSSPFR
;
A
#
# COMPACT_ATOMS: atom_id res chain seq x y z
N MET A 1 15.19 -29.30 22.71
CA MET A 1 14.58 -30.53 22.12
C MET A 1 13.09 -30.27 21.94
N ARG A 2 12.69 -29.90 20.71
CA ARG A 2 11.80 -30.67 19.82
C ARG A 2 10.32 -30.54 20.24
N ASP A 3 9.62 -29.50 19.77
CA ASP A 3 8.84 -29.43 18.51
C ASP A 3 7.51 -30.19 18.59
N LYS A 4 6.42 -29.45 18.36
CA LYS A 4 5.27 -29.88 17.55
C LYS A 4 4.43 -28.67 17.11
N SER A 5 4.82 -28.16 15.94
CA SER A 5 3.95 -27.67 14.87
C SER A 5 2.42 -27.85 15.02
N SER A 6 1.68 -26.74 14.92
CA SER A 6 0.29 -26.74 14.44
C SER A 6 0.16 -25.74 13.30
N THR A 7 0.69 -26.14 12.15
CA THR A 7 0.46 -25.51 10.85
C THR A 7 -0.92 -25.94 10.35
N ARG A 8 -1.91 -25.04 10.43
CA ARG A 8 -3.18 -25.23 9.73
C ARG A 8 -2.98 -25.04 8.24
N SER A 9 -3.11 -26.16 7.53
CA SER A 9 -3.28 -26.30 6.09
C SER A 9 -4.35 -25.36 5.53
N LEU A 10 -3.94 -24.40 4.70
CA LEU A 10 -4.74 -23.85 3.61
C LEU A 10 -4.05 -24.20 2.30
N ALA A 11 -4.15 -25.48 1.93
CA ALA A 11 -3.87 -25.93 0.59
C ALA A 11 -4.91 -25.35 -0.38
N GLY A 12 -4.46 -24.91 -1.56
CA GLY A 12 -5.26 -25.07 -2.76
C GLY A 12 -5.79 -23.82 -3.48
N LYS A 13 -5.01 -22.74 -3.57
CA LYS A 13 -4.96 -21.96 -4.82
C LYS A 13 -3.51 -21.79 -5.20
N LYS A 14 -3.05 -22.60 -6.16
CA LYS A 14 -1.79 -22.34 -6.87
C LYS A 14 -1.95 -20.96 -7.51
N LEU A 15 -1.43 -19.91 -6.87
CA LEU A 15 -1.03 -18.71 -7.60
C LEU A 15 -0.02 -19.23 -8.62
N LYS A 16 -0.39 -19.15 -9.90
CA LYS A 16 0.56 -19.26 -11.00
C LYS A 16 1.56 -18.11 -10.77
N LEU A 17 2.68 -18.40 -10.11
CA LEU A 17 3.86 -17.57 -10.15
C LEU A 17 4.24 -17.52 -11.63
N ILE A 18 3.91 -16.41 -12.29
CA ILE A 18 4.38 -16.11 -13.63
C ILE A 18 5.91 -16.11 -13.50
N PRO A 19 6.64 -16.93 -14.27
CA PRO A 19 8.09 -17.00 -14.14
C PRO A 19 8.65 -15.60 -14.42
N TYR A 20 9.37 -15.07 -13.43
CA TYR A 20 10.15 -13.83 -13.54
C TYR A 20 11.16 -13.99 -14.68
N LYS A 21 10.77 -13.54 -15.87
CA LYS A 21 11.66 -13.47 -17.03
C LYS A 21 12.41 -12.15 -16.90
N ARG A 22 13.67 -12.25 -16.49
CA ARG A 22 14.65 -11.17 -16.56
C ARG A 22 14.95 -10.85 -18.02
N THR A 23 14.04 -10.17 -18.72
CA THR A 23 14.29 -9.61 -20.04
C THR A 23 15.08 -8.33 -19.85
N ARG A 24 16.39 -8.40 -20.12
CA ARG A 24 17.33 -7.29 -20.12
C ARG A 24 17.00 -6.35 -21.29
N ALA A 25 15.88 -5.63 -21.20
CA ALA A 25 15.51 -4.61 -22.16
C ALA A 25 16.12 -3.28 -21.72
N ARG A 26 16.94 -2.70 -22.60
CA ARG A 26 17.56 -1.38 -22.48
C ARG A 26 16.49 -0.29 -22.69
N GLY A 27 15.49 -0.26 -21.81
CA GLY A 27 14.46 0.77 -21.74
C GLY A 27 14.78 1.75 -20.62
N THR A 28 14.46 3.03 -20.80
CA THR A 28 14.57 4.03 -19.73
C THR A 28 13.79 3.57 -18.51
N SER A 29 14.43 3.48 -17.34
CA SER A 29 13.95 2.83 -16.11
C SER A 29 12.53 3.20 -15.66
N THR A 30 11.97 4.31 -16.14
CA THR A 30 10.61 4.78 -15.87
C THR A 30 9.52 3.99 -16.59
N GLU A 31 9.80 3.42 -17.77
CA GLU A 31 8.78 2.70 -18.57
C GLU A 31 8.51 1.31 -17.94
N PHE A 32 9.55 0.66 -17.44
CA PHE A 32 9.49 -0.63 -16.74
C PHE A 32 8.70 -0.57 -15.42
N LEU A 33 8.81 0.51 -14.65
CA LEU A 33 8.15 0.64 -13.35
C LEU A 33 6.64 0.93 -13.42
N VAL A 34 6.15 1.46 -14.56
CA VAL A 34 4.73 1.85 -14.73
C VAL A 34 3.89 0.71 -15.31
N GLU A 35 4.46 -0.11 -16.20
CA GLU A 35 3.73 -1.17 -16.90
C GLU A 35 3.36 -2.35 -15.98
N GLU A 36 4.06 -2.52 -14.85
CA GLU A 36 3.89 -3.64 -13.92
C GLU A 36 3.17 -3.26 -12.61
N LEU A 37 2.57 -2.07 -12.53
CA LEU A 37 1.81 -1.65 -11.35
C LEU A 37 0.55 -2.52 -11.19
N THR A 38 0.52 -3.35 -10.16
CA THR A 38 -0.63 -4.17 -9.78
C THR A 38 -1.33 -3.57 -8.57
N THR A 39 -2.66 -3.67 -8.56
CA THR A 39 -3.50 -3.48 -7.36
C THR A 39 -3.19 -4.63 -6.40
N ASP A 40 -3.42 -4.45 -5.10
CA ASP A 40 -3.22 -5.51 -4.10
C ASP A 40 -4.01 -6.80 -4.39
N ASP A 41 -5.10 -6.68 -5.15
CA ASP A 41 -5.91 -7.80 -5.61
C ASP A 41 -5.29 -8.55 -6.83
N GLY A 42 -4.09 -8.15 -7.27
CA GLY A 42 -3.37 -8.70 -8.42
C GLY A 42 -3.85 -8.17 -9.78
N LEU A 43 -4.63 -7.09 -9.80
CA LEU A 43 -5.14 -6.47 -11.04
C LEU A 43 -4.14 -5.45 -11.58
N LEU A 44 -3.65 -5.64 -12.81
CA LEU A 44 -2.78 -4.68 -13.49
C LEU A 44 -3.50 -3.34 -13.68
N LEU A 45 -2.89 -2.26 -13.19
CA LEU A 45 -3.36 -0.88 -13.36
C LEU A 45 -3.04 -0.34 -14.76
N SER A 46 -2.07 -0.94 -15.46
CA SER A 46 -1.54 -0.49 -16.76
C SER A 46 -2.44 -0.78 -17.98
N GLY A 47 -3.71 -1.16 -17.81
CA GLY A 47 -4.59 -1.43 -18.96
C GLY A 47 -6.06 -1.33 -18.65
N GLY A 48 -6.81 -0.57 -19.47
CA GLY A 48 -8.28 -0.58 -19.62
C GLY A 48 -9.12 -0.13 -18.42
N LEU A 49 -8.73 -0.45 -17.19
CA LEU A 49 -9.51 -0.31 -15.96
C LEU A 49 -9.90 1.14 -15.64
N LEU A 50 -9.00 2.11 -15.85
CA LEU A 50 -9.31 3.52 -15.61
C LEU A 50 -10.32 4.11 -16.60
N LEU A 51 -10.46 3.51 -17.80
CA LEU A 51 -11.36 3.98 -18.85
C LEU A 51 -12.68 3.17 -18.90
N GLU A 52 -12.64 1.87 -18.59
CA GLU A 52 -13.81 0.97 -18.61
C GLU A 52 -14.65 0.99 -17.33
N ALA A 53 -14.12 1.52 -16.21
CA ALA A 53 -14.83 1.56 -14.92
C ALA A 53 -16.17 2.32 -14.93
N ARG A 54 -16.51 3.03 -16.02
CA ARG A 54 -17.66 3.94 -16.06
C ARG A 54 -18.97 3.36 -16.59
N SER A 55 -19.01 2.21 -17.28
CA SER A 55 -20.20 1.88 -18.10
C SER A 55 -21.06 0.68 -17.69
N ASN A 56 -20.60 -0.24 -16.83
CA ASN A 56 -21.26 -1.55 -16.70
C ASN A 56 -21.76 -1.88 -15.29
N TRP A 57 -22.47 -0.95 -14.64
CA TRP A 57 -23.07 -1.15 -13.31
C TRP A 57 -23.92 -2.43 -13.21
N VAL A 58 -24.57 -2.84 -14.30
CA VAL A 58 -25.35 -4.09 -14.37
C VAL A 58 -24.46 -5.33 -14.26
N ARG A 59 -23.28 -5.31 -14.91
CA ARG A 59 -22.29 -6.39 -14.83
C ARG A 59 -21.66 -6.44 -13.44
N ASP A 60 -21.46 -5.28 -12.82
CA ASP A 60 -20.93 -5.18 -11.46
C ASP A 60 -21.96 -5.68 -10.44
N LEU A 61 -23.24 -5.35 -10.63
CA LEU A 61 -24.34 -5.88 -9.84
C LEU A 61 -24.46 -7.40 -9.97
N MET A 62 -24.41 -7.94 -11.19
CA MET A 62 -24.48 -9.38 -11.43
C MET A 62 -23.22 -10.12 -10.94
N SER A 63 -22.06 -9.47 -10.91
CA SER A 63 -20.82 -10.05 -10.35
C SER A 63 -20.66 -9.81 -8.84
N THR A 64 -21.59 -9.10 -8.20
CA THR A 64 -21.58 -8.78 -6.76
C THR A 64 -21.59 -10.03 -5.87
N GLY A 65 -22.02 -11.19 -6.38
CA GLY A 65 -21.93 -12.49 -5.70
C GLY A 65 -20.50 -12.88 -5.26
N ARG A 66 -19.46 -12.30 -5.87
CA ARG A 66 -18.05 -12.51 -5.49
C ARG A 66 -17.49 -11.44 -4.55
N SER A 67 -18.27 -10.42 -4.22
CA SER A 67 -17.83 -9.31 -3.39
C SER A 67 -17.51 -9.76 -1.96
N LEU A 68 -16.39 -9.27 -1.44
CA LEU A 68 -15.97 -9.48 -0.05
C LEU A 68 -16.98 -8.89 0.94
N LEU A 69 -17.66 -7.80 0.57
CA LEU A 69 -18.68 -7.17 1.42
C LEU A 69 -19.90 -8.08 1.54
N LEU A 70 -20.42 -8.59 0.42
CA LEU A 70 -21.56 -9.50 0.43
C LEU A 70 -21.25 -10.75 1.24
N ARG A 71 -20.06 -11.34 1.06
CA ARG A 71 -19.62 -12.52 1.83
C ARG A 71 -19.51 -12.24 3.33
N ARG A 72 -19.18 -11.01 3.72
CA ARG A 72 -19.10 -10.59 5.13
C ARG A 72 -20.48 -10.43 5.78
N ILE A 73 -21.50 -10.00 5.02
CA ILE A 73 -22.88 -9.84 5.53
C ILE A 73 -23.79 -11.04 5.24
N ALA A 74 -23.37 -11.96 4.37
CA ALA A 74 -24.16 -13.10 3.91
C ALA A 74 -24.67 -13.98 5.06
N ASP A 75 -23.82 -14.26 6.05
CA ASP A 75 -24.20 -15.08 7.21
C ASP A 75 -25.35 -14.44 8.01
N ARG A 76 -25.30 -13.11 8.18
CA ARG A 76 -26.33 -12.35 8.90
C ARG A 76 -27.62 -12.27 8.09
N LEU A 77 -27.49 -12.05 6.77
CA LEU A 77 -28.62 -11.97 5.87
C LEU A 77 -29.35 -13.32 5.77
N GLY A 78 -28.59 -14.41 5.69
CA GLY A 78 -29.10 -15.77 5.70
C GLY A 78 -29.82 -16.11 7.00
N PHE A 79 -29.25 -15.74 8.15
CA PHE A 79 -29.90 -15.94 9.45
C PHE A 79 -31.24 -15.20 9.56
N ILE A 80 -31.28 -13.92 9.18
CA ILE A 80 -32.52 -13.11 9.21
C ILE A 80 -33.55 -13.67 8.22
N GLY A 81 -33.13 -14.09 7.03
CA GLY A 81 -33.99 -14.70 6.03
C GLY A 81 -34.59 -16.03 6.51
N LEU A 82 -33.76 -16.91 7.09
CA LEU A 82 -34.23 -18.18 7.67
C LEU A 82 -35.20 -17.94 8.83
N TRP A 83 -34.93 -16.95 9.69
CA TRP A 83 -35.83 -16.55 10.76
C TRP A 83 -37.17 -16.04 10.22
N SER A 84 -37.16 -15.21 9.18
CA SER A 84 -38.37 -14.69 8.54
C SER A 84 -39.21 -15.81 7.91
N VAL A 85 -38.58 -16.78 7.25
CA VAL A 85 -39.25 -17.96 6.70
C VAL A 85 -39.83 -18.81 7.83
N PHE A 86 -39.07 -19.03 8.91
CA PHE A 86 -39.53 -19.79 10.07
C PHE A 86 -40.80 -19.18 10.69
N VAL A 87 -40.80 -17.87 10.97
CA VAL A 87 -41.97 -17.17 11.53
C VAL A 87 -43.16 -17.22 10.56
N SER A 88 -42.91 -17.03 9.26
CA SER A 88 -43.96 -17.11 8.22
C SER A 88 -44.59 -18.51 8.15
N LEU A 89 -43.79 -19.57 8.21
CA LEU A 89 -44.28 -20.96 8.19
C LEU A 89 -45.03 -21.30 9.49
N LEU A 90 -44.55 -20.83 10.64
CA LEU A 90 -45.23 -21.01 11.92
C LEU A 90 -46.64 -20.42 11.85
N PHE A 91 -46.79 -19.23 11.26
CA PHE A 91 -48.08 -18.57 11.10
C PHE A 91 -48.98 -19.26 10.07
N ALA A 92 -48.42 -19.75 8.97
CA ALA A 92 -49.18 -20.42 7.91
C ALA A 92 -49.69 -21.83 8.28
N PHE A 93 -48.96 -22.56 9.13
CA PHE A 93 -49.29 -23.93 9.53
C PHE A 93 -49.90 -24.03 10.94
N SER A 94 -50.12 -22.92 11.63
CA SER A 94 -50.70 -22.97 12.97
C SER A 94 -52.21 -23.25 12.92
N PRO A 95 -52.73 -24.20 13.72
CA PRO A 95 -54.16 -24.41 13.89
C PRO A 95 -54.85 -23.17 14.49
N ASP A 96 -56.09 -22.90 14.08
CA ASP A 96 -56.90 -21.76 14.56
C ASP A 96 -57.07 -21.74 16.09
N ASP A 97 -57.05 -22.92 16.74
CA ASP A 97 -57.19 -23.06 18.19
C ASP A 97 -56.04 -22.41 18.99
N TRP A 98 -54.87 -22.19 18.37
CA TRP A 98 -53.68 -21.69 19.07
C TRP A 98 -53.73 -20.17 19.33
N HIS A 99 -54.63 -19.40 18.69
CA HIS A 99 -54.74 -17.94 18.85
C HIS A 99 -53.40 -17.19 18.68
N VAL A 100 -52.49 -17.73 17.86
CA VAL A 100 -51.13 -17.19 17.61
C VAL A 100 -51.15 -15.72 17.20
N HIS A 101 -52.16 -15.32 16.42
CA HIS A 101 -52.34 -13.95 15.92
C HIS A 101 -52.54 -12.93 17.04
N GLU A 102 -53.13 -13.33 18.17
CA GLU A 102 -53.40 -12.44 19.30
C GLU A 102 -52.21 -12.39 20.27
N VAL A 103 -51.55 -13.52 20.50
CA VAL A 103 -50.42 -13.63 21.44
C VAL A 103 -49.13 -13.01 20.87
N LEU A 104 -48.90 -13.12 19.55
CA LEU A 104 -47.68 -12.63 18.88
C LEU A 104 -47.85 -11.28 18.16
N LYS A 105 -48.93 -10.53 18.45
CA LYS A 105 -49.13 -9.20 17.89
C LYS A 105 -48.15 -8.19 18.49
N VAL A 106 -47.02 -8.01 17.83
CA VAL A 106 -46.06 -6.95 18.19
C VAL A 106 -46.57 -5.63 17.59
N PRO A 107 -46.68 -4.55 18.37
CA PRO A 107 -47.03 -3.25 17.82
C PRO A 107 -45.97 -2.75 16.82
N GLU A 108 -46.38 -2.04 15.78
CA GLU A 108 -45.51 -1.63 14.66
C GLU A 108 -44.58 -0.44 15.00
N TRP A 109 -45.05 0.47 15.88
CA TRP A 109 -44.36 1.72 16.23
C TRP A 109 -42.92 1.57 16.76
N PRO A 110 -42.53 0.53 17.53
CA PRO A 110 -41.14 0.39 17.99
C PRO A 110 -40.19 0.13 16.82
N HIS A 111 -40.64 -0.60 15.79
CA HIS A 111 -39.83 -0.89 14.62
C HIS A 111 -39.60 0.38 13.78
N GLU A 112 -40.64 1.18 13.59
CA GLU A 112 -40.55 2.47 12.89
C GLU A 112 -39.61 3.44 13.61
N LEU A 113 -39.76 3.56 14.94
CA LEU A 113 -38.91 4.42 15.77
C LEU A 113 -37.43 4.00 15.67
N VAL A 114 -37.14 2.71 15.87
CA VAL A 114 -35.78 2.17 15.80
C VAL A 114 -35.20 2.29 14.39
N GLY A 115 -36.01 2.03 13.35
CA GLY A 115 -35.62 2.19 11.95
C GLY A 115 -35.23 3.64 11.61
N GLY A 116 -36.01 4.60 12.09
CA GLY A 116 -35.73 6.04 11.93
C GLY A 116 -34.41 6.44 12.59
N PHE A 117 -34.20 6.07 13.85
CA PHE A 117 -32.92 6.35 14.53
C PHE A 117 -31.73 5.66 13.86
N LEU A 118 -31.88 4.40 13.44
CA LEU A 118 -30.82 3.66 12.76
C LEU A 118 -30.45 4.30 11.42
N SER A 119 -31.42 4.80 10.66
CA SER A 119 -31.20 5.50 9.40
C SER A 119 -30.36 6.77 9.59
N ILE A 120 -30.73 7.61 10.57
CA ILE A 120 -30.00 8.85 10.88
C ILE A 120 -28.58 8.54 11.36
N LEU A 121 -28.43 7.56 12.26
CA LEU A 121 -27.11 7.14 12.75
C LEU A 121 -26.24 6.58 11.62
N LEU A 122 -26.83 5.83 10.69
CA LEU A 122 -26.12 5.29 9.54
C LEU A 122 -25.58 6.42 8.66
N VAL A 123 -26.39 7.44 8.35
CA VAL A 123 -25.97 8.60 7.55
C VAL A 123 -24.77 9.30 8.18
N PHE A 124 -24.84 9.65 9.46
CA PHE A 124 -23.71 10.30 10.14
C PHE A 124 -22.47 9.42 10.19
N ARG A 125 -22.64 8.11 10.42
CA ARG A 125 -21.53 7.16 10.42
C ARG A 125 -20.87 7.07 9.05
N THR A 126 -21.66 7.02 7.97
CA THR A 126 -21.12 6.94 6.61
C THR A 126 -20.45 8.24 6.19
N ASP A 127 -20.97 9.40 6.59
CA ASP A 127 -20.35 10.69 6.31
C ASP A 127 -18.97 10.81 6.99
N GLN A 128 -18.87 10.50 8.28
CA GLN A 128 -17.59 10.53 9.00
C GLN A 128 -16.58 9.53 8.42
N ALA A 129 -17.03 8.34 8.03
CA ALA A 129 -16.16 7.36 7.38
C ALA A 129 -15.67 7.86 6.00
N TYR A 130 -16.54 8.54 5.25
CA TYR A 130 -16.19 9.15 3.97
C TYR A 130 -15.16 10.28 4.14
N GLN A 131 -15.35 11.17 5.13
CA GLN A 131 -14.39 12.24 5.40
C GLN A 131 -13.01 11.69 5.76
N ARG A 132 -12.93 10.64 6.60
CA ARG A 132 -11.65 9.97 6.92
C ARG A 132 -11.00 9.34 5.69
N PHE A 133 -11.78 8.71 4.82
CA PHE A 133 -11.27 8.14 3.57
C PHE A 133 -10.70 9.25 2.67
N TRP A 134 -11.42 10.36 2.54
CA TRP A 134 -10.99 11.49 1.74
C TRP A 134 -9.74 12.17 2.30
N GLU A 135 -9.67 12.40 3.61
CA GLU A 135 -8.48 12.93 4.28
C GLU A 135 -7.26 12.04 4.01
N GLY A 136 -7.41 10.71 4.12
CA GLY A 136 -6.33 9.77 3.81
C GLY A 136 -5.81 9.90 2.37
N ARG A 137 -6.71 10.05 1.40
CA ARG A 137 -6.35 10.28 -0.01
C ARG A 137 -5.63 11.61 -0.20
N GLU A 138 -6.11 12.67 0.44
CA GLU A 138 -5.50 14.01 0.38
C GLU A 138 -4.06 13.99 0.93
N ARG A 139 -3.84 13.38 2.10
CA ARG A 139 -2.49 13.22 2.67
C ARG A 139 -1.56 12.41 1.76
N TRP A 140 -2.07 11.36 1.12
CA TRP A 140 -1.27 10.58 0.17
C TRP A 140 -0.89 11.39 -1.07
N ALA A 141 -1.80 12.24 -1.57
CA ALA A 141 -1.52 13.15 -2.67
C ALA A 141 -0.45 14.19 -2.29
N ASP A 142 -0.53 14.74 -1.08
CA ASP A 142 0.48 15.66 -0.54
C ASP A 142 1.86 15.01 -0.47
N VAL A 143 1.97 13.78 0.04
CA VAL A 143 3.23 13.03 0.07
C VAL A 143 3.80 12.90 -1.33
N ALA A 144 2.99 12.48 -2.31
CA ALA A 144 3.43 12.34 -3.70
C ALA A 144 3.85 13.68 -4.34
N ALA A 145 3.22 14.80 -3.96
CA ALA A 145 3.59 16.13 -4.42
C ALA A 145 4.94 16.59 -3.83
N HIS A 146 5.15 16.38 -2.52
CA HIS A 146 6.41 16.70 -1.85
C HIS A 146 7.58 15.89 -2.41
N LEU A 147 7.40 14.58 -2.61
CA LEU A 147 8.42 13.72 -3.22
C LEU A 147 8.81 14.21 -4.62
N ARG A 148 7.85 14.54 -5.48
CA ARG A 148 8.13 15.10 -6.81
C ARG A 148 8.91 16.42 -6.75
N THR A 149 8.60 17.26 -5.77
CA THR A 149 9.33 18.52 -5.56
C THR A 149 10.76 18.25 -5.08
N MET A 150 10.96 17.32 -4.14
CA MET A 150 12.29 16.91 -3.68
C MET A 150 13.13 16.27 -4.81
N THR A 151 12.51 15.43 -5.65
CA THR A 151 13.15 14.87 -6.84
C THR A 151 13.61 15.98 -7.78
N ARG A 152 12.75 16.97 -8.08
CA ARG A 152 13.12 18.11 -8.93
C ARG A 152 14.30 18.90 -8.36
N ILE A 153 14.31 19.18 -7.05
CA ILE A 153 15.42 19.88 -6.38
C ILE A 153 16.70 19.04 -6.44
N THR A 154 16.60 17.72 -6.25
CA THR A 154 17.76 16.82 -6.29
C THR A 154 18.42 16.84 -7.67
N VAL A 155 17.61 16.72 -8.74
CA VAL A 155 18.11 16.72 -10.12
C VAL A 155 18.77 18.06 -10.50
N THR A 156 18.26 19.19 -9.98
CA THR A 156 18.80 20.52 -10.34
C THR A 156 19.95 21.00 -9.48
N ALA A 157 20.01 20.61 -8.19
CA ALA A 157 20.93 21.20 -7.22
C ALA A 157 22.04 20.25 -6.73
N VAL A 158 21.94 18.94 -6.97
CA VAL A 158 22.90 17.94 -6.49
C VAL A 158 23.83 17.48 -7.62
N GLU A 159 25.08 17.16 -7.29
CA GLU A 159 26.07 16.62 -8.24
C GLU A 159 25.63 15.22 -8.76
N PRO A 160 25.76 14.89 -10.07
CA PRO A 160 25.28 13.63 -10.64
C PRO A 160 25.68 12.37 -9.89
N ARG A 161 26.89 12.33 -9.31
CA ARG A 161 27.39 11.17 -8.55
C ARG A 161 26.62 10.88 -7.25
N SER A 162 25.92 11.87 -6.71
CA SER A 162 25.17 11.76 -5.45
C SER A 162 23.65 11.78 -5.67
N GLN A 163 23.20 12.01 -6.91
CA GLN A 163 21.78 12.06 -7.26
C GLN A 163 21.12 10.70 -7.10
N ASP A 164 21.73 9.64 -7.64
CA ASP A 164 21.12 8.31 -7.69
C ASP A 164 20.81 7.73 -6.30
N ALA A 165 21.74 7.92 -5.35
CA ALA A 165 21.53 7.53 -3.95
C ALA A 165 20.32 8.25 -3.32
N ILE A 166 20.17 9.56 -3.54
CA ILE A 166 19.04 10.33 -3.00
C ILE A 166 17.73 9.95 -3.68
N LEU A 167 17.76 9.77 -5.01
CA LEU A 167 16.58 9.40 -5.79
C LEU A 167 16.06 8.02 -5.43
N SER A 168 16.94 7.04 -5.18
CA SER A 168 16.55 5.70 -4.72
C SER A 168 15.76 5.74 -3.41
N HIS A 169 16.21 6.52 -2.44
CA HIS A 169 15.53 6.71 -1.15
C HIS A 169 14.19 7.43 -1.32
N LEU A 170 14.11 8.46 -2.16
CA LEU A 170 12.86 9.16 -2.46
C LEU A 170 11.84 8.23 -3.15
N CYS A 171 12.29 7.32 -4.02
CA CYS A 171 11.45 6.31 -4.66
C CYS A 171 11.03 5.17 -3.70
N ALA A 172 11.90 4.80 -2.75
CA ALA A 172 11.62 3.78 -1.75
C ALA A 172 10.69 4.28 -0.62
N PHE A 173 10.65 5.59 -0.35
CA PHE A 173 9.79 6.19 0.68
C PHE A 173 8.29 5.84 0.55
N PRO A 174 7.61 6.00 -0.61
CA PRO A 174 6.19 5.67 -0.71
C PRO A 174 5.91 4.17 -0.49
N ILE A 175 6.83 3.28 -0.87
CA ILE A 175 6.67 1.83 -0.67
C ILE A 175 6.86 1.47 0.80
N THR A 176 7.88 2.01 1.46
CA THR A 176 8.07 1.82 2.92
C THR A 176 6.90 2.39 3.72
N LEU A 177 6.35 3.54 3.32
CA LEU A 177 5.17 4.13 3.94
C LEU A 177 3.92 3.25 3.75
N LYS A 178 3.71 2.71 2.54
CA LYS A 178 2.64 1.74 2.25
C LYS A 178 2.75 0.52 3.17
N GLN A 179 3.94 -0.09 3.23
CA GLN A 179 4.19 -1.28 4.04
C GLN A 179 3.99 -0.98 5.54
N HIS A 180 4.48 0.17 6.03
CA HIS A 180 4.30 0.59 7.41
C HIS A 180 2.83 0.75 7.80
N LEU A 181 2.02 1.39 6.94
CA LEU A 181 0.58 1.56 7.19
C LEU A 181 -0.21 0.25 7.17
N ARG A 182 0.30 -0.78 6.46
CA ARG A 182 -0.30 -2.12 6.40
C ARG A 182 0.22 -3.09 7.46
N GLY A 183 1.28 -2.73 8.18
CA GLY A 183 1.98 -3.64 9.07
C GLY A 183 2.73 -4.76 8.32
N GLU A 184 3.03 -4.55 7.04
CA GLU A 184 3.82 -5.47 6.21
C GLU A 184 5.30 -5.10 6.31
N ARG A 185 6.20 -6.08 6.16
CA ARG A 185 7.66 -5.89 6.14
C ARG A 185 8.28 -6.78 5.07
N SER A 186 8.24 -6.32 3.82
CA SER A 186 8.76 -7.11 2.69
C SER A 186 9.92 -6.41 2.00
N GLY A 187 11.11 -7.01 2.05
CA GLY A 187 12.29 -6.54 1.33
C GLY A 187 12.18 -6.67 -0.19
N SER A 188 11.34 -7.60 -0.67
CA SER A 188 11.22 -7.92 -2.10
C SER A 188 10.76 -6.75 -2.98
N GLU A 189 10.04 -5.77 -2.43
CA GLU A 189 9.61 -4.57 -3.16
C GLU A 189 10.66 -3.44 -3.12
N LEU A 190 11.58 -3.47 -2.16
CA LEU A 190 12.57 -2.41 -1.93
C LEU A 190 13.91 -2.71 -2.62
N GLU A 191 14.36 -3.97 -2.59
CA GLU A 191 15.57 -4.45 -3.27
C GLU A 191 15.67 -3.97 -4.74
N PRO A 192 14.66 -4.17 -5.62
CA PRO A 192 14.79 -3.79 -7.03
C PRO A 192 14.93 -2.27 -7.24
N ILE A 193 14.51 -1.45 -6.28
CA ILE A 193 14.63 0.01 -6.38
C ILE A 193 16.05 0.44 -6.08
N PHE A 194 16.64 -0.06 -5.00
CA PHE A 194 18.02 0.25 -4.68
C PHE A 194 18.97 -0.25 -5.78
N ASP A 195 18.72 -1.46 -6.31
CA ASP A 195 19.48 -2.04 -7.42
C ASP A 195 19.40 -1.20 -8.72
N ALA A 196 18.23 -0.61 -8.99
CA ALA A 196 18.01 0.16 -10.22
C ALA A 196 18.78 1.49 -10.25
N PHE A 197 19.01 2.09 -9.08
CA PHE A 197 19.69 3.38 -8.94
C PHE A 197 21.17 3.24 -8.60
N ASN A 198 21.59 2.16 -7.93
CA ASN A 198 23.02 1.92 -7.64
C ASN A 198 23.52 0.57 -8.19
N PRO A 199 23.68 0.45 -9.52
CA PRO A 199 24.16 -0.79 -10.12
C PRO A 199 25.62 -1.12 -9.76
N ASN A 200 26.40 -0.14 -9.29
CA ASN A 200 27.83 -0.30 -9.00
C ASN A 200 28.09 -0.83 -7.57
N GLU A 201 27.22 -0.56 -6.58
CA GLU A 201 27.32 -1.16 -5.24
C GLU A 201 27.17 -2.68 -5.26
N VAL A 202 26.44 -3.21 -6.26
CA VAL A 202 26.23 -4.66 -6.43
C VAL A 202 27.46 -5.36 -7.00
N GLU A 203 28.32 -4.66 -7.76
CA GLU A 203 29.55 -5.24 -8.31
C GLU A 203 30.68 -5.36 -7.27
N ASP A 204 30.70 -4.49 -6.26
CA ASP A 204 31.73 -4.50 -5.20
C ASP A 204 31.44 -5.50 -4.05
N GLY A 205 30.28 -6.17 -4.05
CA GLY A 205 29.98 -7.23 -3.07
C GLY A 205 29.81 -6.73 -1.63
N ASP A 206 29.51 -5.46 -1.44
CA ASP A 206 29.34 -4.86 -0.11
C ASP A 206 28.04 -5.35 0.54
N GLU A 207 28.18 -6.10 1.65
CA GLU A 207 27.06 -6.57 2.50
C GLU A 207 26.20 -5.39 3.05
N ASP A 208 26.71 -4.16 2.97
CA ASP A 208 26.16 -2.93 3.57
C ASP A 208 24.79 -2.52 3.03
N GLY A 209 24.53 -2.67 1.72
CA GLY A 209 23.22 -2.34 1.12
C GLY A 209 22.08 -3.21 1.66
N SER A 210 22.36 -4.51 1.82
CA SER A 210 21.41 -5.48 2.39
C SER A 210 21.16 -5.23 3.89
N HIS A 211 22.20 -4.83 4.62
CA HIS A 211 22.09 -4.46 6.03
C HIS A 211 21.25 -3.19 6.23
N ASN A 212 21.35 -2.22 5.33
CA ASN A 212 20.56 -1.00 5.42
C ASN A 212 19.07 -1.28 5.20
N ILE A 213 18.72 -2.15 4.23
CA ILE A 213 17.33 -2.59 4.02
C ILE A 213 16.81 -3.36 5.23
N GLN A 214 17.59 -4.29 5.79
CA GLN A 214 17.20 -5.03 7.00
C GLN A 214 17.01 -4.11 8.21
N ASN A 215 17.85 -3.09 8.38
CA ASN A 215 17.72 -2.09 9.43
C ASN A 215 16.44 -1.25 9.26
N ILE A 216 16.09 -0.87 8.02
CA ILE A 216 14.85 -0.16 7.71
C ILE A 216 13.64 -1.04 8.04
N LEU A 217 13.66 -2.32 7.64
CA LEU A 217 12.56 -3.28 7.88
C LEU A 217 12.40 -3.62 9.37
N GLY A 218 13.51 -3.70 10.12
CA GLY A 218 13.53 -3.98 11.55
C GLY A 218 13.09 -2.81 12.43
N ALA A 219 13.04 -1.59 11.88
CA ALA A 219 12.66 -0.40 12.62
C ALA A 219 11.16 -0.37 12.98
N ASN A 220 10.83 0.32 14.07
CA ASN A 220 9.44 0.58 14.46
C ASN A 220 8.77 1.55 13.46
N ASN A 221 9.50 2.61 13.07
CA ASN A 221 9.03 3.64 12.15
C ASN A 221 9.85 3.60 10.84
N MET A 222 9.59 2.60 10.01
CA MET A 222 10.34 2.36 8.76
C MET A 222 10.51 3.60 7.87
N PRO A 223 9.47 4.43 7.63
CA PRO A 223 9.60 5.59 6.74
C PRO A 223 10.53 6.66 7.32
N LEU A 224 10.50 6.83 8.65
CA LEU A 224 11.38 7.79 9.32
C LEU A 224 12.83 7.31 9.30
N THR A 225 13.05 6.02 9.53
CA THR A 225 14.40 5.41 9.45
C THR A 225 15.02 5.59 8.06
N LEU A 226 14.22 5.43 7.00
CA LEU A 226 14.67 5.69 5.63
C LEU A 226 15.03 7.17 5.42
N LEU A 227 14.24 8.11 5.95
CA LEU A 227 14.60 9.53 5.87
C LEU A 227 15.85 9.88 6.68
N THR A 228 16.08 9.20 7.80
CA THR A 228 17.31 9.38 8.58
C THR A 228 18.53 8.76 7.89
N SER A 229 18.39 7.63 7.20
CA SER A 229 19.48 7.07 6.40
C SER A 229 19.81 8.01 5.25
N LEU A 230 18.79 8.54 4.57
CA LEU A 230 18.97 9.54 3.52
C LEU A 230 19.67 10.81 4.04
N SER A 231 19.24 11.34 5.19
CA SER A 231 19.86 12.55 5.73
C SER A 231 21.32 12.32 6.13
N SER A 232 21.64 11.18 6.73
CA SER A 232 23.01 10.82 7.08
C SER A 232 23.91 10.69 5.84
N GLN A 233 23.41 10.04 4.78
CA GLN A 233 24.12 9.91 3.51
C GLN A 233 24.30 11.27 2.83
N ALA A 234 23.28 12.13 2.83
CA ALA A 234 23.35 13.46 2.24
C ALA A 234 24.40 14.35 2.94
N VAL A 235 24.47 14.29 4.29
CA VAL A 235 25.48 15.01 5.07
C VAL A 235 26.89 14.51 4.75
N PHE A 236 27.09 13.19 4.73
CA PHE A 236 28.37 12.57 4.39
C PHE A 236 28.84 12.96 2.98
N MET A 237 27.93 12.96 2.00
CA MET A 237 28.21 13.41 0.63
C MET A 237 28.61 14.89 0.57
N ALA A 238 27.94 15.76 1.34
CA ALA A 238 28.23 17.18 1.39
C ALA A 238 29.61 17.48 2.00
N GLU A 239 30.00 16.78 3.07
CA GLU A 239 31.32 16.90 3.68
C GLU A 239 32.43 16.37 2.76
N GLY A 240 32.20 15.24 2.10
CA GLY A 240 33.13 14.68 1.11
C GLY A 240 33.36 15.63 -0.08
N SER A 241 32.32 16.31 -0.55
CA SER A 241 32.41 17.33 -1.61
C SER A 241 33.24 18.54 -1.16
N LYS A 242 33.01 19.07 0.05
CA LYS A 242 33.81 20.17 0.61
C LYS A 242 35.28 19.78 0.69
N ARG A 243 35.60 18.60 1.25
CA ARG A 243 36.98 18.12 1.44
C ARG A 243 37.74 17.99 0.12
N ARG A 244 37.10 17.48 -0.93
CA ARG A 244 37.68 17.41 -2.29
C ARG A 244 37.92 18.79 -2.90
N ARG A 245 36.99 19.73 -2.70
CA ARG A 245 37.14 21.11 -3.18
C ARG A 245 38.35 21.80 -2.54
N TYR A 246 38.55 21.62 -1.24
CA TYR A 246 39.74 22.12 -0.53
C TYR A 246 41.04 21.46 -0.99
N MET A 247 41.05 20.14 -1.22
CA MET A 247 42.24 19.45 -1.75
C MET A 247 42.57 19.87 -3.19
N SER A 248 41.57 20.06 -4.05
CA SER A 248 41.77 20.57 -5.42
C SER A 248 42.37 21.98 -5.40
N ILE A 249 41.82 22.88 -4.59
CA ILE A 249 42.34 24.26 -4.44
C ILE A 249 43.76 24.24 -3.87
N SER A 250 44.03 23.43 -2.84
CA SER A 250 45.36 23.27 -2.27
C SER A 250 46.38 22.72 -3.27
N SER A 251 45.99 21.76 -4.10
CA SER A 251 46.86 21.22 -5.16
C SER A 251 47.13 22.23 -6.28
N GLN A 252 46.13 23.04 -6.68
CA GLN A 252 46.28 24.11 -7.66
C GLN A 252 47.22 25.22 -7.16
N ILE A 253 47.09 25.62 -5.90
CA ILE A 253 47.99 26.60 -5.26
C ILE A 253 49.43 26.07 -5.20
N LYS A 254 49.63 24.77 -4.98
CA LYS A 254 50.96 24.14 -4.92
C LYS A 254 51.63 24.01 -6.28
N VAL A 255 50.86 24.00 -7.38
CA VAL A 255 51.36 23.96 -8.76
C VAL A 255 51.62 25.37 -9.31
N SER A 256 50.97 26.42 -8.78
CA SER A 256 51.10 27.80 -9.26
C SER A 256 52.14 28.66 -8.52
N SER A 257 53.04 28.07 -7.73
CA SER A 257 54.12 28.81 -7.05
C SER A 257 55.45 28.72 -7.82
N PRO A 258 55.77 29.67 -8.72
CA PRO A 258 57.13 29.88 -9.20
C PRO A 258 57.86 30.76 -8.18
N PHE A 259 58.62 30.16 -7.27
CA PHE A 259 59.55 30.91 -6.44
C PHE A 259 60.84 30.12 -6.18
N ARG A 260 61.59 29.89 -7.26
CA ARG A 260 62.95 30.43 -7.45
C ARG A 260 63.48 30.05 -8.83
#